data_AF-U1PLA1-F1
#
_entry.id   AF-U1PLA1-F1
#
_cell.length_a   1.000
_cell.length_b   1.000
_cell.length_c   1.000
_cell.angle_alpha   90.00
_cell.angle_beta   90.00
_cell.angle_gamma   90.00
#
_symmetry.space_group_name_H-M   'P 1'
#
loop_
_entity.id
_entity.type
_entity.pdbx_description
1 polymer ?
#
loop_
_entity_poly.entity_id
_entity_poly.type
_entity_poly.pdbx_seq_one_letter_code
_entity_poly.pdbx_strand_id
1 'polypeptide(L)'
;MEILDGFDHVAGESLDYADSTLQRWCEGFRSVMRKIGVIESEQSVTGSSPMVGEVPLLVAVGYSYDDGDDDWFKSPTGLRYLFQPGSRWSEFYDRAAETDAWRFVELHGSVRLRPEESPYSWIEVEADE
;
A
#
# COMPACT_ATOMS: atom_id res chain seq x y z
N MET A 1 -25.05 -9.09 -1.20
CA MET A 1 -23.78 -8.69 -1.85
C MET A 1 -23.00 -8.04 -0.74
N GLU A 2 -22.35 -8.85 0.10
CA GLU A 2 -22.13 -8.52 1.53
C GLU A 2 -21.39 -7.21 1.82
N ILE A 3 -20.58 -6.69 0.89
CA ILE A 3 -19.86 -5.43 1.11
C ILE A 3 -20.81 -4.23 1.20
N LEU A 4 -21.82 -4.11 0.33
CA LEU A 4 -22.72 -2.96 0.37
C LEU A 4 -23.82 -3.09 1.43
N ASP A 5 -24.11 -4.31 1.85
CA ASP A 5 -25.12 -4.62 2.87
C ASP A 5 -24.74 -4.04 4.26
N GLY A 6 -23.48 -3.63 4.45
CA GLY A 6 -22.97 -2.97 5.67
C GLY A 6 -22.90 -1.44 5.61
N PHE A 7 -23.37 -0.81 4.54
CA PHE A 7 -23.40 0.65 4.40
C PHE A 7 -24.83 1.17 4.46
N ASP A 8 -25.04 2.22 5.25
CA ASP A 8 -26.30 2.94 5.35
C ASP A 8 -26.12 4.39 4.84
N HIS A 9 -27.23 5.00 4.42
CA HIS A 9 -27.31 6.45 4.28
C HIS A 9 -26.98 7.12 5.62
N VAL A 10 -26.53 8.38 5.59
CA VAL A 10 -26.21 9.16 6.80
C VAL A 10 -27.39 9.22 7.79
N ALA A 11 -28.62 9.06 7.29
CA ALA A 11 -29.85 8.98 8.09
C ALA A 11 -30.10 7.61 8.75
N GLY A 12 -29.25 6.60 8.52
CA GLY A 12 -29.37 5.24 9.06
C GLY A 12 -30.28 4.30 8.24
N GLU A 13 -30.74 4.73 7.06
CA GLU A 13 -31.50 3.88 6.15
C GLU A 13 -30.55 3.07 5.27
N SER A 14 -30.81 1.78 5.11
CA SER A 14 -30.01 0.92 4.24
C SER A 14 -30.10 1.35 2.78
N LEU A 15 -29.02 1.13 2.04
CA LEU A 15 -28.94 1.48 0.63
C LEU A 15 -29.92 0.64 -0.19
N ASP A 16 -31.00 1.25 -0.69
CA ASP A 16 -31.97 0.60 -1.58
C ASP A 16 -31.61 0.87 -3.05
N TYR A 17 -30.63 0.13 -3.56
CA TYR A 17 -30.25 0.19 -4.97
C TYR A 17 -30.95 -0.91 -5.77
N ALA A 18 -31.52 -0.54 -6.92
CA ALA A 18 -31.98 -1.50 -7.90
C ALA A 18 -30.83 -2.42 -8.37
N ASP A 19 -31.13 -3.69 -8.66
CA ASP A 19 -30.14 -4.70 -9.09
C ASP A 19 -29.26 -4.22 -10.25
N SER A 20 -29.84 -3.50 -11.22
CA SER A 20 -29.12 -2.95 -12.36
C SER A 20 -28.10 -1.86 -11.98
N THR A 21 -28.39 -1.08 -10.94
CA THR A 21 -27.46 -0.09 -10.39
C THR A 21 -26.31 -0.76 -9.66
N LEU A 22 -26.60 -1.80 -8.87
CA LEU A 22 -25.58 -2.60 -8.18
C LEU A 22 -24.64 -3.30 -9.16
N GLN A 23 -25.18 -3.84 -10.25
CA GLN A 23 -24.39 -4.48 -11.30
C GLN A 23 -23.42 -3.50 -11.96
N ARG A 24 -23.88 -2.30 -12.34
CA ARG A 24 -23.01 -1.26 -12.92
C ARG A 24 -21.91 -0.82 -11.96
N TRP A 25 -22.23 -0.74 -10.67
CA TRP A 25 -21.25 -0.45 -9.62
C TRP A 25 -20.16 -1.52 -9.55
N CYS A 26 -20.56 -2.79 -9.52
CA CYS A 26 -19.62 -3.92 -9.51
C CYS A 26 -18.72 -3.95 -10.76
N GLU A 27 -19.29 -3.68 -11.94
CA GLU A 27 -18.54 -3.61 -13.19
C GLU A 27 -17.51 -2.47 -13.18
N GLY A 28 -17.92 -1.28 -12.73
CA GLY A 28 -17.03 -0.13 -12.57
C GLY A 28 -15.90 -0.39 -11.58
N PHE A 29 -16.21 -0.97 -10.43
CA PHE A 29 -15.21 -1.33 -9.42
C PHE A 29 -14.20 -2.36 -9.93
N ARG A 30 -14.67 -3.44 -10.59
CA ARG A 30 -13.78 -4.43 -11.22
C ARG A 30 -12.91 -3.82 -12.30
N SER A 31 -13.43 -2.87 -13.09
CA SER A 31 -12.63 -2.15 -14.09
C SER A 31 -11.47 -1.38 -13.46
N VAL A 32 -11.72 -0.66 -12.36
CA VAL A 32 -10.66 0.03 -11.60
C VAL A 32 -9.63 -0.96 -11.09
N MET A 33 -10.07 -2.07 -10.47
CA MET A 33 -9.17 -3.09 -9.93
C MET A 33 -8.27 -3.72 -11.01
N ARG A 34 -8.77 -3.91 -12.24
CA ARG A 34 -7.93 -4.33 -13.37
C ARG A 34 -6.94 -3.26 -13.79
N LYS A 35 -7.38 -2.00 -13.86
CA LYS A 35 -6.51 -0.87 -14.25
C LYS A 35 -5.30 -0.72 -13.32
N ILE A 36 -5.46 -1.00 -12.03
CA ILE A 36 -4.38 -0.95 -11.04
C ILE A 36 -3.65 -2.30 -10.85
N GLY A 37 -3.96 -3.31 -11.67
CA GLY A 37 -3.27 -4.60 -11.65
C GLY A 37 -3.66 -5.54 -10.50
N VAL A 38 -4.74 -5.26 -9.77
CA VAL A 38 -5.26 -6.17 -8.73
C VAL A 38 -5.87 -7.41 -9.36
N ILE A 39 -6.62 -7.23 -10.47
CA ILE A 39 -7.28 -8.31 -11.20
C ILE A 39 -6.62 -8.44 -12.58
N GLU A 40 -6.04 -9.59 -12.89
CA GLU A 40 -5.25 -9.77 -14.11
C GLU A 40 -6.09 -9.92 -15.38
N SER A 41 -7.32 -10.46 -15.29
CA SER A 41 -8.13 -10.77 -16.47
C SER A 41 -9.60 -10.35 -16.33
N GLU A 42 -10.29 -10.25 -17.46
CA GLU A 42 -11.71 -9.85 -17.50
C GLU A 42 -12.63 -10.82 -16.77
N GLN A 43 -12.26 -12.10 -16.76
CA GLN A 43 -13.02 -13.20 -16.16
C GLN A 43 -12.57 -13.53 -14.72
N SER A 44 -11.45 -12.98 -14.26
CA SER A 44 -10.98 -13.26 -12.91
C SER A 44 -11.83 -12.52 -11.87
N VAL A 45 -12.28 -13.28 -10.87
CA VAL A 45 -13.00 -12.78 -9.69
C VAL A 45 -12.11 -12.74 -8.45
N THR A 46 -10.91 -13.31 -8.54
CA THR A 46 -9.87 -13.29 -7.51
C THR A 46 -8.72 -12.40 -7.96
N GLY A 47 -8.26 -11.51 -7.08
CA GLY A 47 -7.16 -10.61 -7.35
C GLY A 47 -5.96 -10.87 -6.46
N SER A 48 -4.79 -10.41 -6.88
CA SER A 48 -3.58 -10.33 -6.08
C SER A 48 -3.39 -8.90 -5.61
N SER A 49 -2.82 -8.68 -4.42
CA SER A 49 -2.53 -7.32 -3.98
C SER A 49 -1.56 -6.68 -4.99
N PRO A 50 -1.88 -5.50 -5.53
CA PRO A 50 -1.08 -4.86 -6.56
C PRO A 50 0.31 -4.57 -5.96
N MET A 51 1.35 -4.84 -6.74
CA MET A 51 2.70 -4.58 -6.30
C MET A 51 2.95 -3.08 -6.29
N VAL A 52 3.35 -2.54 -5.14
CA VAL A 52 3.70 -1.12 -5.02
C VAL A 52 4.93 -0.84 -5.88
N GLY A 53 4.86 0.21 -6.71
CA GLY A 53 6.03 0.69 -7.46
C GLY A 53 7.16 1.15 -6.51
N GLU A 54 8.37 1.28 -7.03
CA GLU A 54 9.55 1.63 -6.23
C GLU A 54 9.39 2.95 -5.47
N VAL A 55 9.05 4.04 -6.16
CA VAL A 55 8.91 5.36 -5.54
C VAL A 55 7.86 5.37 -4.41
N PRO A 56 6.61 4.91 -4.61
CA PRO A 56 5.65 4.85 -3.51
C PRO A 56 6.09 3.92 -2.36
N LEU A 57 6.82 2.83 -2.67
CA LEU A 57 7.39 1.95 -1.66
C LEU A 57 8.40 2.71 -0.79
N LEU A 58 9.38 3.39 -1.39
CA LEU A 58 10.40 4.14 -0.66
C LEU A 58 9.80 5.27 0.16
N VAL A 59 8.80 5.97 -0.36
CA VAL A 59 8.05 6.99 0.39
C VAL A 59 7.33 6.39 1.60
N ALA A 60 6.67 5.24 1.43
CA ALA A 60 5.94 4.57 2.50
C ALA A 60 6.87 4.02 3.60
N VAL A 61 8.03 3.48 3.20
CA VAL A 61 9.08 3.00 4.12
C VAL A 61 9.70 4.17 4.87
N GLY A 62 10.04 5.27 4.18
CA GLY A 62 10.54 6.51 4.79
C GLY A 62 9.56 7.12 5.78
N TYR A 63 8.29 7.24 5.40
CA TYR A 63 7.24 7.72 6.30
C TYR A 63 7.10 6.84 7.54
N SER A 64 7.16 5.51 7.37
CA SER A 64 7.04 4.57 8.50
C SER A 64 8.23 4.65 9.47
N TYR A 65 9.39 5.05 8.97
CA TYR A 65 10.60 5.23 9.76
C TYR A 65 10.56 6.53 10.58
N ASP A 66 10.19 7.63 9.94
CA ASP A 66 10.04 8.94 10.60
C ASP A 66 8.87 8.95 11.61
N ASP A 67 7.74 8.33 11.26
CA ASP A 67 6.51 8.29 12.08
C ASP A 67 6.68 7.56 13.41
N GLY A 68 7.79 6.87 13.61
CA GLY A 68 8.16 6.72 15.00
C GLY A 68 9.65 6.69 15.26
N ASP A 69 10.14 7.92 15.24
CA ASP A 69 11.27 8.30 16.06
C ASP A 69 12.54 7.49 15.72
N ASP A 70 12.74 7.22 14.42
CA ASP A 70 13.86 6.44 13.92
C ASP A 70 13.92 5.00 14.48
N ASP A 71 12.81 4.43 14.92
CA ASP A 71 12.68 3.02 15.28
C ASP A 71 11.82 2.27 14.26
N TRP A 72 12.10 0.97 14.07
CA TRP A 72 11.32 0.18 13.12
C TRP A 72 10.09 -0.42 13.80
N PHE A 73 8.91 0.03 13.39
CA PHE A 73 7.65 -0.47 13.94
C PHE A 73 7.30 -1.86 13.42
N LYS A 74 6.69 -2.68 14.29
CA LYS A 74 5.95 -3.90 13.90
C LYS A 74 4.74 -3.62 13.01
N SER A 75 4.54 -2.37 12.61
CA SER A 75 3.35 -1.81 12.00
C SER A 75 3.76 -0.61 11.12
N PRO A 76 4.35 -0.83 9.94
CA PRO A 76 4.76 0.25 9.05
C PRO A 76 3.54 1.04 8.56
N THR A 77 3.33 2.23 9.12
CA THR A 77 2.14 3.06 8.86
C THR A 77 2.00 3.41 7.38
N GLY A 78 3.11 3.73 6.70
CA GLY A 78 3.10 4.06 5.27
C GLY A 78 2.65 2.89 4.39
N LEU A 79 3.12 1.66 4.68
CA LEU A 79 2.65 0.48 3.93
C LEU A 79 1.16 0.20 4.17
N ARG A 80 0.64 0.52 5.35
CA ARG A 80 -0.80 0.43 5.64
C ARG A 80 -1.60 1.47 4.88
N TYR A 81 -1.09 2.69 4.70
CA TYR A 81 -1.72 3.69 3.83
C TYR A 81 -1.76 3.27 2.36
N LEU A 82 -0.81 2.43 1.93
CA LEU A 82 -0.83 1.79 0.61
C LEU A 82 -1.65 0.49 0.59
N PHE A 83 -2.44 0.21 1.63
CA PHE A 83 -3.26 -0.99 1.78
C PHE A 83 -2.48 -2.31 1.64
N GLN A 84 -1.19 -2.30 1.99
CA GLN A 84 -0.35 -3.49 1.85
C GLN A 84 -0.51 -4.45 3.03
N PRO A 85 -0.85 -5.72 2.77
CA PRO A 85 -1.09 -6.70 3.83
C PRO A 85 0.19 -7.03 4.60
N GLY A 86 0.05 -7.27 5.90
CA GLY A 86 1.18 -7.59 6.79
C GLY A 86 1.99 -8.80 6.37
N SER A 87 1.37 -9.77 5.70
CA SER A 87 2.03 -10.96 5.18
C SER A 87 3.07 -10.67 4.09
N ARG A 88 3.05 -9.48 3.47
CA ARG A 88 3.98 -9.09 2.39
C ARG A 88 5.00 -8.05 2.81
N TRP A 89 5.01 -7.60 4.06
CA TRP A 89 5.96 -6.56 4.48
C TRP A 89 7.42 -6.98 4.31
N SER A 90 7.78 -8.24 4.55
CA SER A 90 9.13 -8.74 4.30
C SER A 90 9.57 -8.55 2.84
N GLU A 91 8.70 -8.90 1.89
CA GLU A 91 8.96 -8.69 0.45
C GLU A 91 9.19 -7.21 0.13
N PHE A 92 8.44 -6.30 0.75
CA PHE A 92 8.62 -4.86 0.55
C PHE A 92 9.92 -4.33 1.17
N TYR A 93 10.37 -4.88 2.29
CA TYR A 93 11.65 -4.51 2.90
C TYR A 93 12.83 -4.99 2.07
N ASP A 94 12.76 -6.22 1.56
CA ASP A 94 13.77 -6.78 0.66
C ASP A 94 13.89 -5.90 -0.59
N ARG A 95 12.75 -5.55 -1.21
CA ARG A 95 12.72 -4.65 -2.37
C ARG A 95 13.26 -3.25 -2.06
N ALA A 96 12.99 -2.70 -0.88
CA ALA A 96 13.56 -1.40 -0.49
C ALA A 96 15.09 -1.49 -0.34
N ALA A 97 15.61 -2.63 0.12
CA ALA A 97 17.04 -2.86 0.24
C ALA A 97 17.74 -3.08 -1.12
N GLU A 98 17.00 -3.39 -2.19
CA GLU A 98 17.53 -3.54 -3.55
C GLU A 98 17.79 -2.18 -4.25
N THR A 99 17.27 -1.05 -3.74
CA THR A 99 17.34 0.26 -4.40
C THR A 99 18.52 1.11 -3.95
N ASP A 100 19.47 0.55 -3.19
CA ASP A 100 20.59 1.24 -2.52
C ASP A 100 20.20 2.37 -1.54
N ALA A 101 18.91 2.73 -1.44
CA ALA A 101 18.40 3.76 -0.53
C ALA A 101 18.25 3.24 0.90
N TRP A 102 18.07 1.93 1.06
CA TRP A 102 17.89 1.25 2.34
C TRP A 102 18.81 0.04 2.44
N ARG A 103 19.11 -0.37 3.67
CA ARG A 103 19.87 -1.59 3.96
C ARG A 103 19.43 -2.25 5.25
N PHE A 104 19.67 -3.55 5.34
CA PHE A 104 19.53 -4.28 6.60
C PHE A 104 20.76 -4.10 7.48
N VAL A 105 20.55 -3.74 8.75
CA VAL A 105 21.58 -3.58 9.76
C VAL A 105 21.23 -4.42 10.98
N GLU A 106 22.19 -5.16 11.52
CA GLU A 106 22.02 -5.89 12.77
C GLU A 106 22.27 -4.95 13.96
N LEU A 107 21.23 -4.70 14.75
CA LEU A 107 21.26 -3.86 15.94
C LEU A 107 20.71 -4.64 17.13
N HIS A 108 21.53 -4.80 18.18
CA HIS A 108 21.15 -5.48 19.42
C HIS A 108 20.53 -6.88 19.21
N GLY A 109 21.07 -7.66 18.27
CA GLY A 109 20.57 -9.00 17.93
C GLY A 109 19.25 -9.02 17.15
N SER A 110 18.86 -7.89 16.57
CA SER A 110 17.71 -7.78 15.66
C SER A 110 18.15 -7.17 14.33
N VAL A 111 17.76 -7.80 13.22
CA VAL A 111 17.95 -7.24 11.88
C VAL A 111 16.87 -6.19 11.63
N ARG A 112 17.27 -4.97 11.27
CA ARG A 112 16.37 -3.84 11.03
C ARG A 112 16.71 -3.17 9.70
N LEU A 113 15.70 -2.71 8.99
CA LEU A 113 15.88 -1.90 7.79
C LEU A 113 16.18 -0.45 8.22
N ARG A 114 17.20 0.16 7.61
CA ARG A 114 17.64 1.55 7.87
C ARG A 114 17.93 2.26 6.54
N PRO A 115 17.71 3.57 6.44
CA PRO A 115 18.16 4.33 5.29
C PRO A 115 19.70 4.32 5.23
N GLU A 116 20.28 4.40 4.03
CA GLU A 116 21.75 4.51 3.89
C GLU A 116 22.27 5.85 4.43
N GLU A 117 21.58 6.96 4.11
CA GLU A 117 21.89 8.28 4.65
C GLU A 117 20.71 8.87 5.43
N SER A 118 19.59 9.12 4.75
CA SER A 118 18.33 9.61 5.33
C SER A 118 17.15 9.00 4.59
N PRO A 119 15.93 8.95 5.18
CA PRO A 119 14.78 8.26 4.58
C PRO A 119 14.37 8.79 3.19
N TYR A 120 14.80 10.00 2.84
CA TYR A 120 14.47 10.68 1.58
C TYR A 120 15.70 11.15 0.79
N SER A 121 16.92 10.74 1.13
CA SER A 121 18.15 11.19 0.43
C SER A 121 18.22 10.72 -1.03
N TRP A 122 17.44 9.71 -1.40
CA TRP A 122 17.32 9.20 -2.77
C TRP A 122 16.49 10.12 -3.69
N ILE A 123 15.83 11.15 -3.15
CA ILE A 123 15.10 12.13 -3.96
C ILE A 123 16.09 13.15 -4.50
N GLU A 124 16.29 13.18 -5.82
CA GLU A 124 17.01 14.25 -6.48
C GLU A 124 16.23 15.57 -6.29
N VAL A 125 16.82 16.51 -5.55
CA VAL A 125 16.28 17.86 -5.46
C VAL A 125 16.80 18.61 -6.68
N GLU A 126 15.93 18.91 -7.65
CA GLU A 126 16.25 19.92 -8.66
C GLU A 126 16.51 21.24 -7.91
N ALA A 127 17.76 21.70 -7.95
CA ALA A 127 18.09 23.01 -7.42
C ALA A 127 17.44 24.06 -8.32
N ASP A 128 16.50 24.84 -7.76
CA ASP A 128 16.00 26.04 -8.43
C ASP A 128 17.18 27.00 -8.70
N GLU A 129 17.57 27.14 -9.98
CA GLU A 129 18.50 28.18 -10.46
C GLU A 129 17.81 29.55 -10.62
#